data_AF-A0A968BTB1-F1
#
_entry.id   AF-A0A968BTB1-F1
#
_cell.length_a   1.000
_cell.length_b   1.000
_cell.length_c   1.000
_cell.angle_alpha   90.00
_cell.angle_beta   90.00
_cell.angle_gamma   90.00
#
_symmetry.space_group_name_H-M   'P 1'
#
loop_
_entity.id
_entity.type
_entity.pdbx_description
1 polymer ?
#
loop_
_entity_poly.entity_id
_entity_poly.type
_entity_poly.pdbx_seq_one_letter_code
_entity_poly.pdbx_strand_id
1 'polypeptide(L)'
;MPEVKRSLALIYAVNPYGADHQSHEHDPSYGDYPDRMAELGLVDAQPDDVLNEEKVRYSMVTQHFYSLMNTIGVCQFVWGPSWQLYGPGQLVEMVRAVTGWDVSMQELVTAGERALNMMRAFNSREGFTSADDKLPQKLFKPLHGGASDGIAVTEEEVDSARSTYYALCGWDSEGRPTRAKLEELGLAWVADELETA
;
A
#
# COMPACT_ATOMS: atom_id res chain seq x y z
N MET A 1 -14.01 0.69 -7.53
CA MET A 1 -13.47 0.76 -8.91
C MET A 1 -12.52 1.94 -8.99
N PRO A 2 -11.38 1.81 -9.70
CA PRO A 2 -10.33 2.83 -9.74
C PRO A 2 -10.80 4.23 -10.14
N GLU A 3 -11.81 4.32 -11.02
CA GLU A 3 -12.37 5.60 -11.48
C GLU A 3 -13.02 6.39 -10.34
N VAL A 4 -13.56 5.70 -9.34
CA VAL A 4 -14.24 6.31 -8.18
C VAL A 4 -13.33 6.35 -6.96
N LYS A 5 -12.58 5.28 -6.74
CA LYS A 5 -11.68 5.10 -5.60
C LYS A 5 -10.26 5.45 -6.01
N ARG A 6 -9.83 6.68 -5.77
CA ARG A 6 -8.55 7.20 -6.27
C ARG A 6 -7.34 6.46 -5.72
N SER A 7 -7.37 6.03 -4.45
CA SER A 7 -6.28 5.19 -3.90
C SER A 7 -6.15 3.86 -4.63
N LEU A 8 -7.26 3.28 -5.08
CA LEU A 8 -7.27 2.04 -5.83
C LEU A 8 -6.62 2.21 -7.22
N ALA A 9 -6.78 3.38 -7.85
CA ALA A 9 -6.08 3.71 -9.10
C ALA A 9 -4.56 3.73 -8.88
N LEU A 10 -4.09 4.40 -7.82
CA LEU A 10 -2.67 4.36 -7.45
C LEU A 10 -2.18 2.92 -7.23
N ILE A 11 -2.85 2.17 -6.34
CA ILE A 11 -2.39 0.84 -5.94
C ILE A 11 -2.40 -0.16 -7.09
N TYR A 12 -3.37 -0.08 -8.00
CA TYR A 12 -3.35 -0.91 -9.20
C TYR A 12 -2.13 -0.67 -10.09
N ALA A 13 -1.60 0.55 -10.10
CA ALA A 13 -0.40 0.88 -10.84
C ALA A 13 0.88 0.39 -10.14
N VAL A 14 1.01 0.59 -8.82
CA VAL A 14 2.30 0.44 -8.13
C VAL A 14 2.48 -0.87 -7.35
N ASN A 15 1.43 -1.67 -7.18
CA ASN A 15 1.50 -2.87 -6.36
C ASN A 15 2.46 -3.91 -6.96
N PRO A 16 3.51 -4.36 -6.24
CA PRO A 16 4.56 -5.22 -6.80
C PRO A 16 4.09 -6.58 -7.34
N TYR A 17 2.91 -7.05 -6.96
CA TYR A 17 2.34 -8.31 -7.44
C TYR A 17 1.14 -8.11 -8.39
N GLY A 18 0.98 -6.91 -8.95
CA GLY A 18 -0.02 -6.56 -9.94
C GLY A 18 -1.29 -5.94 -9.38
N ALA A 19 -2.22 -5.59 -10.27
CA ALA A 19 -3.45 -4.89 -9.92
C ALA A 19 -4.38 -5.75 -9.04
N ASP A 20 -4.35 -5.51 -7.73
CA ASP A 20 -5.14 -6.23 -6.73
C ASP A 20 -5.85 -5.26 -5.79
N HIS A 21 -7.16 -5.44 -5.65
CA HIS A 21 -8.03 -4.65 -4.78
C HIS A 21 -7.97 -5.03 -3.30
N GLN A 22 -7.42 -6.21 -2.97
CA GLN A 22 -7.22 -6.70 -1.61
C GLN A 22 -5.77 -6.49 -1.16
N SER A 23 -5.10 -5.49 -1.72
CA SER A 23 -3.72 -5.15 -1.37
C SER A 23 -3.62 -3.97 -0.41
N HIS A 24 -4.65 -3.15 -0.27
CA HIS A 24 -4.75 -2.03 0.67
C HIS A 24 -6.21 -1.79 1.09
N GLU A 25 -6.43 -0.89 2.04
CA GLU A 25 -7.78 -0.51 2.45
C GLU A 25 -8.37 0.59 1.56
N HIS A 26 -9.69 0.59 1.38
CA HIS A 26 -10.39 1.49 0.45
C HIS A 26 -10.67 2.87 1.03
N ASP A 27 -10.89 3.84 0.15
CA ASP A 27 -11.00 5.27 0.50
C ASP A 27 -11.92 5.62 1.67
N PRO A 28 -13.19 5.14 1.72
CA PRO A 28 -14.14 5.52 2.78
C PRO A 28 -13.68 5.08 4.17
N SER A 29 -12.95 3.97 4.24
CA SER A 29 -12.54 3.38 5.51
C SER A 29 -11.63 4.31 6.33
N TYR A 30 -10.96 5.28 5.68
CA TYR A 30 -10.13 6.26 6.41
C TYR A 30 -11.01 7.16 7.30
N GLY A 31 -12.11 7.68 6.75
CA GLY A 31 -13.05 8.53 7.49
C GLY A 31 -14.02 7.75 8.37
N ASP A 32 -14.43 6.56 7.93
CA ASP A 32 -15.49 5.78 8.59
C ASP A 32 -15.00 5.08 9.88
N TYR A 33 -13.70 4.79 10.00
CA TYR A 33 -13.13 4.03 11.12
C TYR A 33 -11.91 4.74 11.76
N PRO A 34 -12.05 5.99 12.23
CA PRO A 34 -10.91 6.83 12.62
C PRO A 34 -10.12 6.25 13.80
N ASP A 35 -10.78 5.67 14.80
CA ASP A 35 -10.10 5.08 15.96
C ASP A 35 -9.21 3.89 15.56
N ARG A 36 -9.67 3.06 14.62
CA ARG A 36 -8.91 1.92 14.11
C ARG A 36 -7.74 2.37 13.24
N MET A 37 -7.96 3.39 12.41
CA MET A 37 -6.91 3.99 11.57
C MET A 37 -5.82 4.65 12.42
N ALA A 38 -6.20 5.29 13.53
CA ALA A 38 -5.26 5.88 14.48
C ALA A 38 -4.28 4.84 15.08
N GLU A 39 -4.68 3.58 15.23
CA GLU A 39 -3.79 2.48 15.67
C GLU A 39 -2.62 2.24 14.69
N LEU A 40 -2.77 2.65 13.42
CA LEU A 40 -1.73 2.61 12.38
C LEU A 40 -1.04 3.97 12.18
N GLY A 41 -1.31 4.97 13.04
CA GLY A 41 -0.80 6.33 12.89
C GLY A 41 -1.47 7.12 11.75
N LEU A 42 -2.66 6.72 11.34
CA LEU A 42 -3.47 7.40 10.33
C LEU A 42 -4.53 8.25 11.05
N VAL A 43 -4.27 9.56 11.19
CA VAL A 43 -5.07 10.47 12.05
C VAL A 43 -5.63 11.70 11.32
N ASP A 44 -5.34 11.84 10.02
CA ASP A 44 -5.72 12.99 9.21
C ASP A 44 -6.57 12.55 8.01
N ALA A 45 -7.75 11.99 8.31
CA ALA A 45 -8.66 11.48 7.29
C ALA A 45 -9.05 12.58 6.29
N GLN A 46 -8.85 12.28 5.01
CA GLN A 46 -9.14 13.19 3.89
C GLN A 46 -10.41 12.75 3.14
N PRO A 47 -11.04 13.64 2.35
CA PRO A 47 -12.16 13.27 1.50
C PRO A 47 -11.88 12.05 0.60
N ASP A 48 -12.90 11.24 0.32
CA ASP A 48 -12.76 9.99 -0.45
C ASP A 48 -12.31 10.22 -1.89
N ASP A 49 -12.58 11.41 -2.41
CA ASP A 49 -12.41 11.81 -3.79
C ASP A 49 -11.14 12.65 -4.02
N VAL A 50 -10.15 12.54 -3.14
CA VAL A 50 -8.83 13.15 -3.35
C VAL A 50 -7.72 12.10 -3.45
N LEU A 51 -6.61 12.48 -4.08
CA LEU A 51 -5.38 11.68 -4.16
C LEU A 51 -4.16 12.54 -3.81
N ASN A 52 -4.25 13.23 -2.67
CA ASN A 52 -3.16 14.03 -2.13
C ASN A 52 -2.15 13.15 -1.37
N GLU A 53 -1.07 13.76 -0.88
CA GLU A 53 0.01 13.06 -0.16
C GLU A 53 -0.51 12.22 1.02
N GLU A 54 -1.46 12.71 1.80
CA GLU A 54 -2.01 11.96 2.93
C GLU A 54 -2.84 10.74 2.47
N LYS A 55 -3.58 10.82 1.36
CA LYS A 55 -4.25 9.66 0.75
C LYS A 55 -3.26 8.66 0.18
N VAL A 56 -2.12 9.11 -0.35
CA VAL A 56 -1.02 8.22 -0.77
C VAL A 56 -0.43 7.51 0.45
N ARG A 57 -0.16 8.25 1.54
CA ARG A 57 0.35 7.70 2.80
C ARG A 57 -0.61 6.67 3.41
N TYR A 58 -1.91 7.00 3.45
CA TYR A 58 -2.97 6.08 3.84
C TYR A 58 -2.92 4.77 3.05
N SER A 59 -2.81 4.89 1.71
CA SER A 59 -2.76 3.73 0.82
C SER A 59 -1.53 2.87 1.10
N MET A 60 -0.36 3.49 1.26
CA MET A 60 0.90 2.80 1.55
C MET A 60 0.87 2.09 2.91
N VAL A 61 0.46 2.78 3.99
CA VAL A 61 0.43 2.21 5.35
C VAL A 61 -0.54 1.04 5.42
N THR A 62 -1.74 1.17 4.85
CA THR A 62 -2.72 0.07 4.83
C THR A 62 -2.26 -1.08 3.93
N GLN A 63 -1.52 -0.81 2.86
CA GLN A 63 -0.89 -1.84 2.04
C GLN A 63 0.18 -2.62 2.81
N HIS A 64 0.99 -1.94 3.62
CA HIS A 64 1.94 -2.60 4.51
C HIS A 64 1.23 -3.47 5.55
N PHE A 65 0.14 -2.97 6.15
CA PHE A 65 -0.67 -3.77 7.08
C PHE A 65 -1.27 -5.02 6.40
N TYR A 66 -1.79 -4.89 5.19
CA TYR A 66 -2.34 -6.03 4.43
C TYR A 66 -1.26 -7.05 4.05
N SER A 67 -0.06 -6.57 3.69
CA SER A 67 1.09 -7.44 3.43
C SER A 67 1.58 -8.17 4.68
N LEU A 68 1.58 -7.49 5.84
CA LEU A 68 1.80 -8.12 7.14
C LEU A 68 0.80 -9.26 7.36
N MET A 69 -0.49 -9.03 7.13
CA MET A 69 -1.52 -10.05 7.34
C MET A 69 -1.29 -11.31 6.50
N ASN A 70 -0.86 -11.12 5.24
CA ASN A 70 -0.47 -12.22 4.37
C ASN A 70 0.79 -12.94 4.88
N THR A 71 1.73 -12.22 5.48
CA THR A 71 2.96 -12.78 6.05
C THR A 71 2.69 -13.66 7.27
N ILE A 72 1.77 -13.24 8.16
CA ILE A 72 1.39 -14.01 9.35
C ILE A 72 0.23 -14.98 9.12
N GLY A 73 -0.34 -15.01 7.91
CA GLY A 73 -1.32 -16.00 7.47
C GLY A 73 -2.73 -15.80 8.03
N VAL A 74 -3.16 -14.56 8.24
CA VAL A 74 -4.53 -14.25 8.74
C VAL A 74 -5.43 -13.65 7.67
N CYS A 75 -6.74 -13.86 7.81
CA CYS A 75 -7.73 -13.37 6.85
C CYS A 75 -7.97 -11.86 7.00
N GLN A 76 -7.86 -11.12 5.89
CA GLN A 76 -8.19 -9.69 5.79
C GLN A 76 -9.62 -9.35 6.22
N PHE A 77 -10.60 -10.22 5.97
CA PHE A 77 -11.99 -9.98 6.37
C PHE A 77 -12.27 -10.21 7.85
N VAL A 78 -11.30 -10.76 8.60
CA VAL A 78 -11.42 -10.98 10.04
C VAL A 78 -10.57 -9.98 10.82
N TRP A 79 -9.41 -9.59 10.26
CA TRP A 79 -8.36 -8.86 10.95
C TRP A 79 -7.96 -7.53 10.29
N GLY A 80 -8.71 -7.07 9.29
CA GLY A 80 -8.44 -5.81 8.62
C GLY A 80 -8.52 -4.60 9.57
N PRO A 81 -8.01 -3.43 9.13
CA PRO A 81 -7.85 -2.26 9.97
C PRO A 81 -9.12 -1.38 10.06
N SER A 82 -10.27 -1.82 9.55
CA SER A 82 -11.48 -0.99 9.43
C SER A 82 -12.67 -1.63 10.16
N TRP A 83 -13.60 -2.22 9.40
CA TRP A 83 -14.89 -2.73 9.85
C TRP A 83 -14.84 -4.17 10.38
N GLN A 84 -13.67 -4.81 10.34
CA GLN A 84 -13.53 -6.23 10.60
C GLN A 84 -13.64 -6.57 12.10
N LEU A 85 -13.79 -7.87 12.38
CA LEU A 85 -14.10 -8.40 13.71
C LEU A 85 -13.03 -8.03 14.75
N TYR A 86 -11.76 -8.13 14.36
CA TYR A 86 -10.62 -7.75 15.17
C TYR A 86 -9.84 -6.64 14.47
N GLY A 87 -9.35 -5.67 15.23
CA GLY A 87 -8.54 -4.58 14.68
C GLY A 87 -7.05 -4.72 14.94
N PRO A 88 -6.27 -3.69 14.57
CA PRO A 88 -4.82 -3.74 14.58
C PRO A 88 -4.21 -4.10 15.95
N GLY A 89 -4.63 -3.48 17.04
CA GLY A 89 -4.10 -3.74 18.38
C GLY A 89 -4.35 -5.18 18.84
N GLN A 90 -5.52 -5.72 18.51
CA GLN A 90 -5.85 -7.12 18.79
C GLN A 90 -4.99 -8.09 17.97
N LEU A 91 -4.59 -7.72 16.76
CA LEU A 91 -3.64 -8.49 15.95
C LEU A 91 -2.30 -8.61 16.68
N VAL A 92 -1.79 -7.52 17.25
CA VAL A 92 -0.54 -7.50 18.04
C VAL A 92 -0.66 -8.40 19.27
N GLU A 93 -1.75 -8.29 20.02
CA GLU A 93 -2.02 -9.16 21.17
C GLU A 93 -2.04 -10.64 20.77
N MET A 94 -2.69 -10.97 19.65
CA MET A 94 -2.75 -12.32 19.12
C MET A 94 -1.36 -12.86 18.75
N VAL A 95 -0.56 -12.06 18.02
CA VAL A 95 0.81 -12.47 17.65
C VAL A 95 1.66 -12.73 18.89
N ARG A 96 1.61 -11.83 19.89
CA ARG A 96 2.31 -12.01 21.17
C ARG A 96 1.89 -13.29 21.89
N ALA A 97 0.58 -13.54 21.97
CA ALA A 97 0.04 -14.69 22.67
C ALA A 97 0.41 -16.03 22.00
N VAL A 98 0.40 -16.09 20.67
CA VAL A 98 0.67 -17.32 19.91
C VAL A 98 2.17 -17.61 19.84
N THR A 99 2.99 -16.59 19.61
CA THR A 99 4.42 -16.77 19.31
C THR A 99 5.33 -16.58 20.53
N GLY A 100 4.86 -15.89 21.57
CA GLY A 100 5.69 -15.43 22.68
C GLY A 100 6.66 -14.29 22.33
N TRP A 101 6.63 -13.79 21.09
CA TRP A 101 7.46 -12.67 20.66
C TRP A 101 6.84 -11.35 21.12
N ASP A 102 7.59 -10.57 21.92
CA ASP A 102 7.18 -9.23 22.34
C ASP A 102 7.33 -8.22 21.19
N VAL A 103 6.37 -8.24 20.28
CA VAL A 103 6.31 -7.36 19.08
C VAL A 103 5.50 -6.11 19.32
N SER A 104 5.84 -5.03 18.63
CA SER A 104 5.02 -3.83 18.49
C SER A 104 4.22 -3.82 17.17
N MET A 105 3.21 -2.95 17.07
CA MET A 105 2.50 -2.70 15.81
C MET A 105 3.48 -2.28 14.70
N GLN A 106 4.41 -1.38 15.02
CA GLN A 106 5.37 -0.86 14.05
C GLN A 106 6.25 -1.97 13.48
N GLU A 107 6.79 -2.86 14.32
CA GLU A 107 7.62 -3.99 13.86
C GLU A 107 6.85 -4.93 12.94
N LEU A 108 5.57 -5.17 13.22
CA LEU A 108 4.70 -5.97 12.36
C LEU A 108 4.44 -5.28 11.02
N VAL A 109 4.08 -4.00 11.01
CA VAL A 109 3.86 -3.23 9.77
C VAL A 109 5.15 -3.18 8.93
N THR A 110 6.31 -2.98 9.56
CA THR A 110 7.63 -3.04 8.89
C THR A 110 7.90 -4.43 8.28
N ALA A 111 7.38 -5.52 8.86
CA ALA A 111 7.47 -6.84 8.21
C ALA A 111 6.70 -6.91 6.89
N GLY A 112 5.52 -6.27 6.82
CA GLY A 112 4.77 -6.12 5.58
C GLY A 112 5.48 -5.21 4.56
N GLU A 113 6.03 -4.08 5.00
CA GLU A 113 6.85 -3.20 4.15
C GLU A 113 8.06 -3.95 3.56
N ARG A 114 8.74 -4.76 4.38
CA ARG A 114 9.86 -5.60 3.96
C ARG A 114 9.45 -6.59 2.87
N ALA A 115 8.32 -7.27 3.04
CA ALA A 115 7.82 -8.23 2.06
C ALA A 115 7.53 -7.56 0.71
N LEU A 116 6.87 -6.39 0.71
CA LEU A 116 6.60 -5.61 -0.51
C LEU A 116 7.89 -5.13 -1.19
N ASN A 117 8.87 -4.65 -0.43
CA ASN A 117 10.15 -4.20 -0.98
C ASN A 117 10.96 -5.36 -1.57
N MET A 118 10.91 -6.56 -0.98
CA MET A 118 11.53 -7.75 -1.59
C MET A 118 10.88 -8.13 -2.93
N MET A 119 9.55 -8.07 -3.02
CA MET A 119 8.85 -8.29 -4.30
C MET A 119 9.22 -7.22 -5.32
N ARG A 120 9.30 -5.96 -4.90
CA ARG A 120 9.69 -4.86 -5.80
C ARG A 120 11.14 -5.00 -6.28
N ALA A 121 12.07 -5.36 -5.39
CA ALA A 121 13.45 -5.65 -5.73
C ALA A 121 13.56 -6.80 -6.73
N PHE A 122 12.80 -7.88 -6.53
CA PHE A 122 12.71 -8.97 -7.49
C PHE A 122 12.27 -8.44 -8.87
N ASN A 123 11.18 -7.67 -8.93
CA ASN A 123 10.70 -7.10 -10.20
C ASN A 123 11.75 -6.20 -10.87
N SER A 124 12.46 -5.36 -10.10
CA SER A 124 13.52 -4.50 -10.62
C SER A 124 14.67 -5.32 -11.23
N ARG A 125 15.05 -6.43 -10.58
CA ARG A 125 16.05 -7.38 -11.13
C ARG A 125 15.59 -8.00 -12.45
N GLU A 126 14.29 -8.33 -12.55
CA GLU A 126 13.69 -8.87 -13.77
C GLU A 126 13.40 -7.80 -14.86
N GLY A 127 13.76 -6.55 -14.60
CA GLY A 127 13.70 -5.46 -15.60
C GLY A 127 12.42 -4.63 -15.59
N PHE A 128 11.52 -4.80 -14.61
CA PHE A 128 10.38 -3.91 -14.44
C PHE A 128 10.82 -2.52 -13.99
N THR A 129 10.20 -1.50 -14.56
CA THR A 129 10.47 -0.09 -14.21
C THR A 129 9.19 0.70 -14.01
N SER A 130 9.33 1.99 -13.74
CA SER A 130 8.23 2.95 -13.69
C SER A 130 7.31 2.93 -14.93
N ALA A 131 7.81 2.46 -16.08
CA ALA A 131 7.03 2.34 -17.32
C ALA A 131 5.97 1.20 -17.29
N ASP A 132 6.10 0.27 -16.35
CA ASP A 132 5.17 -0.84 -16.16
C ASP A 132 4.08 -0.52 -15.12
N ASP A 133 4.31 0.49 -14.27
CA ASP A 133 3.37 0.95 -13.25
C ASP A 133 2.31 1.88 -13.87
N LYS A 134 1.43 1.29 -14.68
CA LYS A 134 0.42 1.99 -15.48
C LYS A 134 -0.97 1.39 -15.35
N LEU A 135 -1.97 2.23 -15.61
CA LEU A 135 -3.36 1.82 -15.71
C LEU A 135 -3.80 1.69 -17.18
N PRO A 136 -4.75 0.78 -17.48
CA PRO A 136 -5.41 0.77 -18.78
C PRO A 136 -6.13 2.09 -19.06
N GLN A 137 -6.02 2.59 -20.29
CA GLN A 137 -6.65 3.84 -20.77
C GLN A 137 -8.15 3.96 -20.51
N LYS A 138 -8.84 2.83 -20.31
CA LYS A 138 -10.27 2.81 -19.96
C LYS A 138 -10.55 3.45 -18.59
N LEU A 139 -9.63 3.33 -17.63
CA LEU A 139 -9.80 3.82 -16.26
C LEU A 139 -9.70 5.35 -16.14
N PHE A 140 -9.23 6.03 -17.18
CA PHE A 140 -9.20 7.50 -17.24
C PHE A 140 -10.44 8.09 -17.93
N LYS A 141 -11.37 7.25 -18.40
CA LYS A 141 -12.61 7.70 -19.04
C LYS A 141 -13.69 7.91 -17.99
N PRO A 142 -14.45 9.01 -18.06
CA PRO A 142 -15.54 9.24 -17.13
C PRO A 142 -16.60 8.15 -17.23
N LEU A 143 -17.14 7.78 -16.08
CA LEU A 143 -18.27 6.88 -16.00
C LEU A 143 -19.55 7.56 -16.49
N HIS A 144 -20.50 6.76 -16.95
CA HIS A 144 -21.78 7.23 -17.45
C HIS A 144 -22.95 6.56 -16.70
N GLY A 145 -23.80 7.39 -16.10
CA GLY A 145 -24.99 7.00 -15.35
C GLY A 145 -24.75 6.64 -13.88
N GLY A 146 -25.83 6.68 -13.11
CA GLY A 146 -25.84 6.33 -11.68
C GLY A 146 -25.17 7.38 -10.79
N ALA A 147 -24.85 6.99 -9.55
CA ALA A 147 -24.25 7.89 -8.55
C ALA A 147 -22.80 8.31 -8.88
N SER A 148 -22.16 7.63 -9.83
CA SER A 148 -20.78 7.87 -10.25
C SER A 148 -20.69 8.55 -11.63
N ASP A 149 -21.80 9.07 -12.16
CA ASP A 149 -21.82 9.73 -13.47
C ASP A 149 -20.82 10.90 -13.53
N GLY A 150 -20.01 10.92 -14.59
CA GLY A 150 -18.98 11.94 -14.80
C GLY A 150 -17.71 11.78 -13.95
N ILE A 151 -17.66 10.84 -13.01
CA ILE A 151 -16.46 10.61 -12.18
C ILE A 151 -15.37 9.92 -13.02
N ALA A 152 -14.15 10.44 -12.94
CA ALA A 152 -12.94 9.88 -13.51
C ALA A 152 -11.75 10.19 -12.59
N VAL A 153 -10.67 9.42 -12.74
CA VAL A 153 -9.32 9.83 -12.32
C VAL A 153 -8.55 10.28 -13.56
N THR A 154 -7.64 11.25 -13.41
CA THR A 154 -6.77 11.70 -14.52
C THR A 154 -5.41 11.01 -14.50
N GLU A 155 -4.73 10.97 -15.65
CA GLU A 155 -3.35 10.47 -15.75
C GLU A 155 -2.41 11.31 -14.87
N GLU A 156 -2.58 12.63 -14.87
CA GLU A 156 -1.77 13.56 -14.08
C GLU A 156 -1.90 13.31 -12.57
N GLU A 157 -3.13 13.09 -12.06
CA GLU A 157 -3.36 12.74 -10.65
C GLU A 157 -2.65 11.44 -10.28
N VAL A 158 -2.74 10.39 -11.11
CA VAL A 158 -2.11 9.10 -10.84
C VAL A 158 -0.59 9.18 -10.93
N ASP A 159 -0.05 9.89 -11.91
CA ASP A 159 1.40 10.05 -12.09
C ASP A 159 2.03 10.87 -10.94
N SER A 160 1.34 11.92 -10.48
CA SER A 160 1.74 12.68 -9.30
C SER A 160 1.72 11.80 -8.04
N ALA A 161 0.63 11.07 -7.83
CA ALA A 161 0.49 10.16 -6.69
C ALA A 161 1.52 9.02 -6.70
N ARG A 162 1.85 8.47 -7.88
CA ARG A 162 2.89 7.45 -8.06
C ARG A 162 4.26 8.00 -7.64
N SER A 163 4.57 9.23 -8.05
CA SER A 163 5.83 9.88 -7.68
C SER A 163 5.93 10.10 -6.17
N THR A 164 4.83 10.55 -5.53
CA THR A 164 4.74 10.66 -4.07
C THR A 164 4.87 9.30 -3.39
N TYR A 165 4.22 8.26 -3.92
CA TYR A 165 4.28 6.91 -3.39
C TYR A 165 5.72 6.37 -3.40
N TYR A 166 6.45 6.52 -4.52
CA TYR A 166 7.86 6.14 -4.59
C TYR A 166 8.70 6.85 -3.54
N ALA A 167 8.53 8.17 -3.41
CA ALA A 167 9.26 8.94 -2.41
C ALA A 167 8.99 8.44 -0.98
N LEU A 168 7.72 8.18 -0.64
CA LEU A 168 7.32 7.65 0.67
C LEU A 168 7.86 6.23 0.92
N CYS A 169 7.90 5.38 -0.12
CA CYS A 169 8.49 4.04 -0.02
C CYS A 169 10.03 4.05 -0.03
N GLY A 170 10.70 5.18 -0.24
CA GLY A 170 12.15 5.24 -0.37
C GLY A 170 12.67 4.59 -1.66
N TRP A 171 11.90 4.71 -2.74
CA TRP A 171 12.22 4.23 -4.09
C TRP A 171 12.75 5.37 -4.96
N ASP A 172 13.52 5.03 -6.00
CA ASP A 172 13.98 5.98 -7.01
C ASP A 172 12.88 6.32 -8.03
N SER A 173 13.18 7.20 -9.00
CA SER A 173 12.23 7.61 -10.05
C SER A 173 11.86 6.48 -11.01
N GLU A 174 12.68 5.42 -11.09
CA GLU A 174 12.36 4.20 -11.84
C GLU A 174 11.52 3.22 -11.02
N GLY A 175 11.13 3.61 -9.80
CA GLY A 175 10.34 2.81 -8.88
C GLY A 175 11.13 1.66 -8.27
N ARG A 176 12.46 1.75 -8.19
CA ARG A 176 13.32 0.72 -7.60
C ARG A 176 13.61 1.05 -6.13
N PRO A 177 13.57 0.09 -5.19
CA PRO A 177 13.98 0.34 -3.82
C PRO A 177 15.42 0.80 -3.76
N THR A 178 15.69 1.92 -3.08
CA THR A 178 17.06 2.40 -2.90
C THR A 178 17.83 1.47 -1.96
N ARG A 179 19.17 1.41 -2.11
CA ARG A 179 20.03 0.67 -1.15
C ARG A 179 19.77 1.10 0.29
N ALA A 180 19.64 2.40 0.55
CA ALA A 180 19.35 2.93 1.89
C ALA A 180 18.06 2.35 2.47
N LYS A 181 16.97 2.32 1.69
CA LYS A 181 15.70 1.71 2.11
C LYS A 181 15.84 0.19 2.33
N LEU A 182 16.55 -0.52 1.46
CA LEU A 182 16.78 -1.96 1.64
C LEU A 182 17.57 -2.24 2.93
N GLU A 183 18.61 -1.46 3.22
CA GLU A 183 19.38 -1.59 4.46
C GLU A 183 18.54 -1.25 5.71
N GLU A 184 17.74 -0.19 5.66
CA GLU A 184 16.77 0.18 6.71
C GLU A 184 15.82 -1.00 7.05
N LEU A 185 15.39 -1.75 6.02
CA LEU A 185 14.52 -2.91 6.18
C LEU A 185 15.25 -4.20 6.55
N GLY A 186 16.58 -4.19 6.72
CA GLY A 186 17.37 -5.38 7.00
C GLY A 186 17.58 -6.29 5.78
N LEU A 187 17.54 -5.71 4.58
CA LEU A 187 17.67 -6.37 3.28
C LEU A 187 18.99 -5.99 2.57
N ALA A 188 20.07 -5.73 3.30
CA ALA A 188 21.37 -5.38 2.72
C ALA A 188 21.85 -6.39 1.66
N TRP A 189 21.61 -7.69 1.90
CA TRP A 189 21.93 -8.75 0.94
C TRP A 189 21.15 -8.64 -0.37
N VAL A 190 19.91 -8.13 -0.34
CA VAL A 190 19.12 -7.87 -1.57
C VAL A 190 19.73 -6.71 -2.35
N ALA A 191 20.18 -5.66 -1.64
CA ALA A 191 20.83 -4.52 -2.27
C ALA A 191 22.14 -4.95 -2.96
N ASP A 192 22.92 -5.82 -2.32
CA ASP A 192 24.15 -6.39 -2.90
C ASP A 192 23.85 -7.20 -4.17
N GLU A 193 22.82 -8.04 -4.16
CA GLU A 193 22.38 -8.81 -5.33
C GLU A 193 21.98 -7.90 -6.51
N LEU A 194 21.23 -6.81 -6.24
CA LEU A 194 20.77 -5.88 -7.28
C LEU A 194 21.91 -5.10 -7.97
N GLU A 195 23.03 -4.89 -7.29
CA GLU A 195 24.20 -4.22 -7.89
C GLU A 195 25.04 -5.15 -8.76
N THR A 196 24.86 -6.47 -8.59
CA THR A 196 25.58 -7.51 -9.34
C THR A 196 24.80 -8.07 -10.53
N ALA A 197 23.50 -7.81 -10.61
CA ALA A 197 22.58 -8.25 -11.66
C ALA A 197 22.66 -7.35 -12.91
#